data_AF-A0A0A1MX76-F1
#
_entry.id   AF-A0A0A1MX76-F1
#
_cell.length_a   1.000
_cell.length_b   1.000
_cell.length_c   1.000
_cell.angle_alpha   90.00
_cell.angle_beta   90.00
_cell.angle_gamma   90.00
#
_symmetry.space_group_name_H-M   'P 1'
#
loop_
_entity.id
_entity.type
_entity.pdbx_description
1 polymer ?
#
loop_
_entity_poly.entity_id
_entity_poly.type
_entity_poly.pdbx_seq_one_letter_code
_entity_poly.pdbx_strand_id
1 'polypeptide(L)'
;MNNHEKNQLIIQEILKWKENRLLPEEQCDFLLALYTKGGEIEITNKNKNWLSTWKKLHFTMMLMILVSVIFLDYYYQLAGSVGAGILSFVFFINILIWSGTGKNASRRYRYLFISIQLLYVLQLSICIMDTFGLGAYNNFMITANGIGWIVFGYLKKLPVIRYLGAALTIGIITFVVFFKYLG
;
A
#
# COMPACT_ATOMS: atom_id res chain seq x y z
N MET A 1 -20.29 29.58 -41.57
CA MET A 1 -19.58 28.55 -40.79
C MET A 1 -18.10 28.75 -41.01
N ASN A 2 -17.42 29.33 -40.02
CA ASN A 2 -16.07 29.85 -40.12
C ASN A 2 -15.05 28.68 -40.12
N ASN A 3 -13.90 28.82 -40.78
CA ASN A 3 -12.92 27.72 -40.89
C ASN A 3 -12.39 27.22 -39.53
N HIS A 4 -12.44 28.07 -38.50
CA HIS A 4 -12.07 27.70 -37.13
C HIS A 4 -13.07 26.74 -36.46
N GLU A 5 -14.37 26.89 -36.73
CA GLU A 5 -15.41 26.04 -36.13
C GLU A 5 -15.32 24.60 -36.68
N LYS A 6 -15.00 24.47 -37.97
CA LYS A 6 -14.79 23.17 -38.63
C LYS A 6 -13.57 22.45 -38.04
N ASN A 7 -12.48 23.17 -37.80
CA ASN A 7 -11.27 22.59 -37.21
C ASN A 7 -11.51 22.08 -35.77
N GLN A 8 -12.28 22.82 -34.96
CA GLN A 8 -12.63 22.37 -33.61
C GLN A 8 -13.50 21.11 -33.62
N LEU A 9 -14.45 21.01 -34.55
CA LEU A 9 -15.27 19.81 -34.71
C LEU A 9 -14.42 18.59 -35.07
N ILE A 10 -13.49 18.74 -36.02
CA ILE A 10 -12.57 17.67 -36.45
C ILE A 10 -11.68 17.20 -35.28
N ILE A 11 -11.18 18.13 -34.46
CA ILE A 11 -10.38 17.80 -33.28
C ILE A 11 -11.19 16.97 -32.27
N GLN A 12 -12.46 17.32 -32.05
CA GLN A 12 -13.34 16.55 -31.15
C GLN A 12 -13.62 15.13 -31.67
N GLU A 13 -13.76 14.95 -32.99
CA GLU A 13 -13.94 13.63 -33.59
C GLU A 13 -12.68 12.76 -33.46
N ILE A 14 -11.49 13.32 -33.71
CA ILE A 14 -10.21 12.60 -33.56
C ILE A 14 -10.01 12.15 -32.10
N LEU A 15 -10.36 12.99 -31.12
CA LEU A 15 -10.31 12.62 -29.70
C LEU A 15 -11.26 11.46 -29.37
N LYS A 16 -12.45 11.46 -29.96
CA LYS A 16 -13.43 10.38 -29.82
C LYS A 16 -12.92 9.07 -30.45
N TRP A 17 -12.20 9.14 -31.57
CA TRP A 17 -11.56 7.96 -32.18
C TRP A 17 -10.42 7.41 -31.33
N LYS A 18 -9.64 8.30 -30.69
CA LYS A 18 -8.55 7.93 -29.76
C LYS A 18 -9.08 7.23 -28.51
N GLU A 19 -10.14 7.75 -27.89
CA GLU A 19 -10.75 7.15 -26.70
C GLU A 19 -11.33 5.75 -27.00
N ASN A 20 -11.96 5.58 -28.17
CA ASN A 20 -12.56 4.32 -28.60
C ASN A 20 -11.56 3.36 -29.29
N ARG A 21 -10.27 3.71 -29.37
CA ARG A 21 -9.21 2.92 -30.05
C ARG A 21 -9.54 2.55 -31.50
N LEU A 22 -10.33 3.39 -32.19
CA LEU A 22 -10.71 3.17 -33.59
C LEU A 22 -9.53 3.42 -34.54
N LEU A 23 -8.57 4.26 -34.12
CA LEU A 23 -7.29 4.48 -34.79
C LEU A 23 -6.12 4.19 -33.82
N PRO A 24 -4.97 3.72 -34.34
CA PRO A 24 -3.72 3.65 -33.58
C PRO A 24 -3.31 5.02 -33.00
N GLU A 25 -2.77 5.05 -31.78
CA GLU A 25 -2.46 6.30 -31.05
C GLU A 25 -1.53 7.24 -31.83
N GLU A 26 -0.55 6.68 -32.54
CA GLU A 26 0.42 7.44 -33.34
C GLU A 26 -0.23 8.23 -34.48
N GLN A 27 -1.31 7.70 -35.08
CA GLN A 27 -2.02 8.35 -36.18
C GLN A 27 -2.94 9.47 -35.68
N CYS A 28 -3.58 9.27 -34.52
CA CYS A 28 -4.36 10.33 -33.88
C CYS A 28 -3.47 11.50 -33.48
N ASP A 29 -2.27 11.21 -32.95
CA ASP A 29 -1.33 12.25 -32.52
C ASP A 29 -0.77 13.06 -33.69
N PHE A 30 -0.51 12.42 -34.84
CA PHE A 30 -0.16 13.11 -36.08
C PHE A 30 -1.28 14.04 -36.58
N LEU A 31 -2.53 13.57 -36.62
CA LEU A 31 -3.68 14.37 -37.07
C LEU A 31 -3.98 15.52 -36.11
N LEU A 32 -3.89 15.27 -34.80
CA LEU A 32 -4.03 16.30 -33.78
C LEU A 32 -2.99 17.40 -33.97
N ALA A 33 -1.70 17.06 -34.12
CA ALA A 33 -0.63 18.03 -34.34
C ALA A 33 -0.83 18.87 -35.61
N LEU A 34 -1.39 18.26 -36.67
CA LEU A 34 -1.67 18.93 -37.94
C LEU A 34 -2.81 19.97 -37.79
N TYR A 35 -3.91 19.58 -37.15
CA TYR A 35 -5.08 20.44 -36.98
C TYR A 35 -4.91 21.48 -35.87
N THR A 36 -3.98 21.26 -34.94
CA THR A 36 -3.62 22.25 -33.93
C THR A 36 -2.58 23.25 -34.39
N LYS A 37 -1.96 23.07 -35.57
CA LYS A 37 -0.92 23.95 -36.12
C LYS A 37 0.21 24.25 -35.11
N GLY A 38 0.56 23.29 -34.25
CA GLY A 38 1.55 23.50 -33.19
C GLY A 38 1.08 24.40 -32.03
N GLY A 39 -0.19 24.82 -32.02
CA GLY A 39 -0.83 25.42 -30.87
C GLY A 39 -1.04 24.36 -29.80
N GLU A 40 -0.34 24.51 -28.70
CA GLU A 40 -0.48 23.68 -27.50
C GLU A 40 -1.93 23.78 -27.03
N ILE A 41 -2.76 22.80 -27.38
CA ILE A 41 -4.05 22.65 -26.71
C ILE A 41 -3.69 22.28 -25.28
N GLU A 42 -3.94 23.19 -24.34
CA GLU A 42 -4.10 22.82 -22.93
C GLU A 42 -5.29 21.87 -22.83
N ILE A 43 -5.05 20.59 -23.12
CA ILE A 43 -5.91 19.50 -22.70
C ILE A 43 -5.77 19.51 -21.18
N THR A 44 -6.59 20.34 -20.52
CA THR A 44 -6.72 20.40 -19.07
C THR A 44 -7.08 18.99 -18.62
N ASN A 45 -6.05 18.24 -18.27
CA ASN A 45 -6.10 16.86 -17.84
C ASN A 45 -6.55 16.87 -16.38
N LYS A 46 -7.77 17.37 -16.13
CA LYS A 46 -8.37 17.57 -14.80
C LYS A 46 -8.45 16.27 -13.99
N ASN A 47 -8.32 15.13 -14.67
CA ASN A 47 -8.42 13.81 -14.06
C ASN A 47 -7.09 13.22 -13.57
N LYS A 48 -5.92 13.80 -13.93
CA LYS A 48 -4.62 13.30 -13.44
C LYS A 48 -4.31 13.74 -12.00
N ASN A 49 -4.84 14.87 -11.55
CA ASN A 49 -4.52 15.43 -10.24
C ASN A 49 -5.18 14.67 -9.09
N TRP A 50 -6.43 14.22 -9.24
CA TRP A 50 -7.12 13.45 -8.18
C TRP A 50 -6.40 12.14 -7.86
N LEU A 51 -6.01 11.36 -8.88
CA LEU A 51 -5.31 10.09 -8.69
C LEU A 51 -3.91 10.28 -8.08
N SER A 52 -3.25 11.41 -8.35
CA SER A 52 -1.95 11.78 -7.78
C SER A 52 -2.09 12.21 -6.31
N THR A 53 -3.09 13.03 -6.00
CA THR A 53 -3.40 13.45 -4.63
C THR A 53 -3.81 12.27 -3.75
N TRP A 54 -4.60 11.32 -4.28
CA TRP A 54 -4.95 10.09 -3.57
C TRP A 54 -3.74 9.23 -3.28
N LYS A 55 -2.83 9.05 -4.25
CA LYS A 55 -1.58 8.31 -4.02
C LYS A 55 -0.72 8.98 -2.94
N LYS A 56 -0.61 10.31 -2.96
CA LYS A 56 0.13 11.09 -1.94
C LYS A 56 -0.52 10.97 -0.56
N LEU A 57 -1.84 11.16 -0.46
CA LEU A 57 -2.58 11.04 0.79
C LEU A 57 -2.45 9.64 1.37
N HIS A 58 -2.53 8.62 0.54
CA HIS A 58 -2.44 7.23 0.98
C HIS A 58 -1.02 6.84 1.39
N PHE A 59 0.00 7.42 0.74
CA PHE A 59 1.39 7.29 1.16
C PHE A 59 1.65 7.99 2.49
N THR A 60 1.12 9.20 2.67
CA THR A 60 1.16 9.92 3.95
C THR A 60 0.46 9.12 5.05
N MET A 61 -0.70 8.51 4.77
CA MET A 61 -1.37 7.62 5.72
C MET A 61 -0.50 6.41 6.08
N MET A 62 0.15 5.75 5.12
CA MET A 62 1.07 4.63 5.39
C MET A 62 2.23 5.05 6.30
N LEU A 63 2.81 6.23 6.07
CA LEU A 63 3.87 6.77 6.93
C LEU A 63 3.34 7.07 8.34
N MET A 64 2.13 7.62 8.43
CA MET A 64 1.46 7.89 9.70
C MET A 64 1.17 6.59 10.48
N ILE A 65 0.81 5.52 9.78
CA ILE A 65 0.61 4.19 10.37
C ILE A 65 1.92 3.61 10.90
N LEU A 66 3.02 3.75 10.16
CA LEU A 66 4.33 3.31 10.64
C LEU A 66 4.74 4.06 11.92
N VAL A 67 4.53 5.38 11.95
CA VAL A 67 4.75 6.20 13.14
C VAL A 67 3.83 5.78 14.28
N SER A 68 2.58 5.45 13.97
CA SER A 68 1.61 4.98 14.95
C SER A 68 2.07 3.69 15.63
N VAL A 69 2.62 2.71 14.90
CA VAL A 69 3.12 1.46 15.51
C VAL A 69 4.17 1.76 16.58
N ILE A 70 5.14 2.62 16.26
CA ILE A 70 6.23 3.00 17.17
C ILE A 70 5.70 3.76 18.39
N PHE A 71 4.74 4.68 18.19
CA PHE A 71 4.13 5.42 19.29
C PHE A 71 3.25 4.55 20.18
N LEU A 72 2.56 3.56 19.62
CA LEU A 72 1.72 2.64 20.39
C LEU A 72 2.56 1.70 21.26
N ASP A 73 3.75 1.27 20.84
CA ASP A 73 4.68 0.53 21.70
C ASP A 73 5.04 1.31 22.98
N TYR A 74 5.36 2.60 22.82
CA TYR A 74 5.67 3.48 23.95
C TYR A 74 4.47 3.66 24.89
N TYR A 75 3.26 3.85 24.33
CA TYR A 75 2.05 4.06 25.13
C TYR A 75 1.51 2.77 25.75
N TYR A 76 1.72 1.62 25.12
CA TYR A 76 1.34 0.30 25.63
C TYR A 76 1.96 0.03 27.00
N GLN A 77 3.21 0.45 27.20
CA GLN A 77 3.91 0.33 28.48
C GLN A 77 3.22 1.12 29.61
N LEU A 78 2.38 2.12 29.29
CA LEU A 78 1.69 2.96 30.24
C LEU A 78 0.22 2.57 30.46
N ALA A 79 -0.49 2.11 29.41
CA ALA A 79 -1.93 1.79 29.46
C ALA A 79 -2.31 0.67 28.46
N GLY A 80 -1.78 -0.54 28.69
CA GLY A 80 -1.79 -1.65 27.74
C GLY A 80 -3.14 -1.99 27.08
N SER A 81 -4.23 -2.02 27.85
CA SER A 81 -5.56 -2.39 27.32
C SER A 81 -6.15 -1.36 26.35
N VAL A 82 -5.86 -0.07 26.54
CA VAL A 82 -6.37 1.00 25.66
C VAL A 82 -5.60 1.02 24.34
N GLY A 83 -4.29 0.77 24.39
CA GLY A 83 -3.45 0.66 23.21
C GLY A 83 -3.92 -0.44 22.25
N ALA A 84 -4.31 -1.61 22.79
CA ALA A 84 -4.86 -2.72 22.02
C ALA A 84 -6.11 -2.36 21.21
N GLY A 85 -7.04 -1.62 21.83
CA GLY A 85 -8.28 -1.18 21.21
C GLY A 85 -8.05 -0.21 20.05
N ILE A 86 -7.16 0.77 20.26
CA ILE A 86 -6.77 1.75 19.22
C ILE A 86 -6.10 1.03 18.05
N LEU A 87 -5.19 0.09 18.32
CA LEU A 87 -4.51 -0.71 17.31
C LEU A 87 -5.52 -1.49 16.44
N SER A 88 -6.47 -2.17 17.07
CA SER A 88 -7.52 -2.93 16.35
C SER A 88 -8.39 -2.03 15.47
N PHE A 89 -8.77 -0.86 15.97
CA PHE A 89 -9.57 0.11 15.21
C PHE A 89 -8.83 0.63 13.96
N VAL A 90 -7.55 1.02 14.13
CA VAL A 90 -6.71 1.48 13.00
C VAL A 90 -6.51 0.37 11.97
N PHE A 91 -6.32 -0.87 12.41
CA PHE A 91 -6.21 -2.03 11.53
C PHE A 91 -7.46 -2.21 10.67
N PHE A 92 -8.66 -2.08 11.27
CA PHE A 92 -9.93 -2.24 10.56
C PHE A 92 -10.15 -1.15 9.50
N ILE A 93 -9.86 0.12 9.85
CA ILE A 93 -9.91 1.24 8.91
C ILE A 93 -8.98 0.98 7.71
N ASN A 94 -7.77 0.48 7.96
CA ASN A 94 -6.82 0.19 6.90
C ASN A 94 -7.31 -0.86 5.90
N ILE A 95 -7.95 -1.93 6.38
CA ILE A 95 -8.54 -2.95 5.50
C ILE A 95 -9.66 -2.35 4.65
N LEU A 96 -10.48 -1.48 5.23
CA LEU A 96 -11.57 -0.84 4.51
C LEU A 96 -11.06 0.06 3.38
N ILE A 97 -10.02 0.86 3.66
CA ILE A 97 -9.37 1.72 2.66
C ILE A 97 -8.71 0.87 1.56
N TRP A 98 -8.08 -0.25 1.92
CA TRP A 98 -7.50 -1.18 0.96
C TRP A 98 -8.54 -1.77 0.00
N SER A 99 -9.70 -2.16 0.52
CA SER A 99 -10.80 -2.69 -0.30
C SER A 99 -11.25 -1.68 -1.36
N GLY A 100 -11.27 -0.39 -1.02
CA GLY A 100 -11.61 0.69 -1.94
C GLY A 100 -10.53 1.00 -2.98
N THR A 101 -9.24 0.86 -2.64
CA THR A 101 -8.11 1.30 -3.49
C THR A 101 -7.43 0.16 -4.26
N GLY A 102 -7.67 -1.09 -3.86
CA GLY A 102 -6.86 -2.26 -4.25
C GLY A 102 -6.79 -2.62 -5.73
N LYS A 103 -7.74 -2.15 -6.56
CA LYS A 103 -7.78 -2.49 -8.00
C LYS A 103 -6.81 -1.67 -8.86
N ASN A 104 -6.54 -0.41 -8.51
CA ASN A 104 -5.71 0.52 -9.31
C ASN A 104 -4.33 0.81 -8.70
N ALA A 105 -3.98 0.14 -7.60
CA ALA A 105 -2.74 0.41 -6.88
C ALA A 105 -1.52 -0.28 -7.53
N SER A 106 -0.39 0.44 -7.57
CA SER A 106 0.86 -0.07 -8.15
C SER A 106 1.36 -1.32 -7.42
N ARG A 107 2.08 -2.20 -8.12
CA ARG A 107 2.60 -3.45 -7.55
C ARG A 107 3.49 -3.22 -6.33
N ARG A 108 4.37 -2.20 -6.39
CA ARG A 108 5.27 -1.80 -5.27
C ARG A 108 4.50 -1.37 -4.03
N TYR A 109 3.49 -0.52 -4.24
CA TYR A 109 2.61 -0.08 -3.17
C TYR A 109 1.87 -1.26 -2.53
N ARG A 110 1.45 -2.23 -3.34
CA ARG A 110 0.79 -3.45 -2.89
C ARG A 110 1.64 -4.25 -1.89
N TYR A 111 2.93 -4.38 -2.18
CA TYR A 111 3.88 -5.07 -1.29
C TYR A 111 4.08 -4.32 0.03
N LEU A 112 4.29 -3.00 -0.01
CA LEU A 112 4.49 -2.19 1.20
C LEU A 112 3.28 -2.26 2.14
N PHE A 113 2.07 -2.15 1.58
CA PHE A 113 0.83 -2.24 2.34
C PHE A 113 0.72 -3.59 3.08
N ILE A 114 0.93 -4.70 2.35
CA ILE A 114 0.85 -6.04 2.95
C ILE A 114 1.91 -6.22 4.04
N SER A 115 3.15 -5.73 3.83
CA SER A 115 4.20 -5.81 4.84
C SER A 115 3.84 -5.06 6.13
N ILE A 116 3.27 -3.85 6.02
CA ILE A 116 2.81 -3.06 7.18
C ILE A 116 1.67 -3.79 7.90
N GLN A 117 0.73 -4.36 7.15
CA GLN A 117 -0.39 -5.12 7.71
C GLN A 117 0.10 -6.32 8.54
N LEU A 118 1.13 -7.02 8.07
CA LEU A 118 1.74 -8.15 8.77
C LEU A 118 2.39 -7.71 10.10
N LEU A 119 3.13 -6.59 10.09
CA LEU A 119 3.69 -6.02 11.32
C LEU A 119 2.60 -5.66 12.34
N TYR A 120 1.46 -5.16 11.87
CA TYR A 120 0.30 -4.89 12.72
C TYR A 120 -0.27 -6.16 13.37
N VAL A 121 -0.38 -7.25 12.59
CA VAL A 121 -0.84 -8.55 13.11
C VAL A 121 0.12 -9.09 14.17
N LEU A 122 1.43 -8.94 13.96
CA LEU A 122 2.44 -9.32 14.96
C LEU A 122 2.24 -8.53 16.25
N GLN A 123 2.14 -7.20 16.16
CA GLN A 123 1.96 -6.34 17.32
C GLN A 123 0.70 -6.68 18.12
N LEU A 124 -0.41 -6.89 17.40
CA LEU A 124 -1.68 -7.26 18.01
C LEU A 124 -1.58 -8.62 18.70
N SER A 125 -0.89 -9.59 18.10
CA SER A 125 -0.69 -10.91 18.71
C SER A 125 0.11 -10.87 20.02
N ILE A 126 1.12 -10.01 20.10
CA ILE A 126 1.94 -9.82 21.32
C ILE A 126 1.09 -9.14 22.40
N CYS A 127 0.34 -8.11 22.03
CA CYS A 127 -0.54 -7.38 22.93
C CYS A 127 -1.62 -8.29 23.53
N ILE A 128 -2.23 -9.15 22.71
CA ILE A 128 -3.16 -10.18 23.18
C ILE A 128 -2.46 -11.09 24.21
N MET A 129 -1.31 -11.68 23.89
CA MET A 129 -0.63 -12.60 24.80
C MET A 129 -0.27 -11.96 26.14
N ASP A 130 0.14 -10.70 26.13
CA ASP A 130 0.51 -9.97 27.34
C ASP A 130 -0.72 -9.59 28.19
N THR A 131 -1.83 -9.18 27.57
CA THR A 131 -3.11 -8.96 28.29
C THR A 131 -3.67 -10.23 28.94
N PHE A 132 -3.41 -11.42 28.37
CA PHE A 132 -3.76 -12.69 28.99
C PHE A 132 -2.77 -13.15 30.08
N GLY A 133 -1.72 -12.37 30.35
CA GLY A 133 -0.67 -12.72 31.32
C GLY A 133 0.27 -13.83 30.85
N LEU A 134 0.24 -14.16 29.55
CA LEU A 134 1.06 -15.21 28.92
C LEU A 134 2.32 -14.63 28.25
N GLY A 135 2.80 -13.46 28.70
CA GLY A 135 3.94 -12.75 28.10
C GLY A 135 5.22 -13.58 28.01
N ALA A 136 5.41 -14.57 28.89
CA ALA A 136 6.51 -15.54 28.82
C ALA A 136 6.55 -16.33 27.48
N TYR A 137 5.41 -16.51 26.82
CA TYR A 137 5.28 -17.22 25.55
C TYR A 137 5.34 -16.30 24.32
N ASN A 138 5.64 -15.00 24.49
CA ASN A 138 5.72 -14.05 23.38
C ASN A 138 6.72 -14.50 22.30
N ASN A 139 7.87 -15.06 22.69
CA ASN A 139 8.87 -15.57 21.74
C ASN A 139 8.31 -16.69 20.84
N PHE A 140 7.49 -17.57 21.41
CA PHE A 140 6.80 -18.61 20.66
C PHE A 140 5.78 -18.00 19.69
N MET A 141 5.01 -17.01 20.15
CA MET A 141 4.01 -16.33 19.34
C MET A 141 4.64 -15.57 18.16
N ILE A 142 5.77 -14.90 18.38
CA ILE A 142 6.53 -14.20 17.33
C ILE A 142 7.04 -15.20 16.28
N THR A 143 7.56 -16.34 16.74
CA THR A 143 8.03 -17.42 15.84
C THR A 143 6.88 -17.98 15.00
N ALA A 144 5.72 -18.23 15.62
CA ALA A 144 4.52 -18.70 14.94
C ALA A 144 4.04 -17.69 13.87
N ASN A 145 4.05 -16.39 14.18
CA ASN A 145 3.73 -15.34 13.21
C ASN A 145 4.71 -15.34 12.03
N GLY A 146 6.02 -15.43 12.29
CA GLY A 146 7.04 -15.48 11.26
C GLY A 146 6.89 -16.67 10.32
N ILE A 147 6.59 -17.86 10.86
CA ILE A 147 6.26 -19.05 10.06
C ILE A 147 4.99 -18.80 9.24
N GLY A 148 3.95 -18.20 9.85
CA GLY A 148 2.72 -17.81 9.16
C GLY A 148 2.98 -16.89 7.96
N TRP A 149 3.92 -15.95 8.08
CA TRP A 149 4.30 -15.06 6.97
C TRP A 149 5.01 -15.80 5.84
N ILE A 150 5.88 -16.76 6.17
CA ILE A 150 6.54 -17.62 5.17
C ILE A 150 5.49 -18.43 4.40
N VAL A 151 4.55 -19.05 5.11
CA VAL A 151 3.44 -19.82 4.52
C VAL A 151 2.59 -18.90 3.63
N PHE A 152 2.17 -17.74 4.13
CA PHE A 152 1.37 -16.78 3.37
C PHE A 152 2.11 -16.25 2.13
N GLY A 153 3.41 -15.98 2.25
CA GLY A 153 4.29 -15.60 1.16
C GLY A 153 4.39 -16.69 0.08
N TYR A 154 4.41 -17.96 0.49
CA TYR A 154 4.37 -19.10 -0.43
C TYR A 154 3.03 -19.22 -1.15
N LEU A 155 1.90 -19.15 -0.42
CA LEU A 155 0.55 -19.23 -1.00
C LEU A 155 0.29 -18.14 -2.04
N LYS A 156 0.75 -16.91 -1.77
CA LYS A 156 0.54 -15.75 -2.66
C LYS A 156 1.68 -15.53 -3.66
N LYS A 157 2.70 -16.39 -3.69
CA LYS A 157 3.90 -16.26 -4.55
C LYS A 157 4.57 -14.88 -4.43
N LEU A 158 4.64 -14.34 -3.20
CA LEU A 158 5.24 -13.04 -2.91
C LEU A 158 6.62 -13.26 -2.26
N PRO A 159 7.73 -13.25 -3.03
CA PRO A 159 9.05 -13.61 -2.51
C PRO A 159 9.52 -12.66 -1.41
N VAL A 160 9.14 -11.38 -1.47
CA VAL A 160 9.50 -10.36 -0.46
C VAL A 160 8.98 -10.76 0.94
N ILE A 161 7.74 -11.23 1.03
CA ILE A 161 7.13 -11.62 2.33
C ILE A 161 7.82 -12.88 2.88
N ARG A 162 8.20 -13.81 2.00
CA ARG A 162 8.96 -15.00 2.38
C ARG A 162 10.31 -14.62 3.00
N TYR A 163 11.06 -13.72 2.36
CA TYR A 163 12.34 -13.25 2.90
C TYR A 163 12.16 -12.48 4.21
N LEU A 164 11.10 -11.67 4.33
CA LEU A 164 10.80 -10.93 5.55
C LEU A 164 10.47 -11.86 6.73
N GLY A 165 9.63 -12.89 6.51
CA GLY A 165 9.32 -13.89 7.53
C GLY A 165 10.52 -14.75 7.91
N ALA A 166 11.37 -15.11 6.94
CA ALA A 166 12.62 -15.82 7.20
C ALA A 166 13.60 -14.96 8.03
N ALA A 167 13.75 -13.68 7.71
CA ALA A 167 14.59 -12.76 8.48
C ALA A 167 14.09 -12.61 9.92
N LEU A 168 12.76 -12.49 10.12
CA LEU A 168 12.16 -12.38 11.45
C LEU A 168 12.41 -13.64 12.30
N THR A 169 12.18 -14.83 11.72
CA THR A 169 12.37 -16.12 12.43
C THR A 169 13.83 -16.36 12.77
N ILE A 170 14.76 -16.13 11.84
CA ILE A 170 16.20 -16.25 12.07
C ILE A 170 16.67 -15.25 13.14
N GLY A 171 16.17 -14.00 13.09
CA GLY A 171 16.50 -12.97 14.08
C GLY A 171 16.11 -13.38 15.50
N ILE A 172 14.89 -13.89 15.69
CA ILE A 172 14.41 -14.36 17.00
C ILE A 172 15.24 -15.55 17.50
N ILE A 173 15.52 -16.54 16.65
CA ILE A 173 16.30 -17.72 17.03
C ILE A 173 17.70 -17.29 17.49
N THR A 174 18.34 -16.39 16.74
CA THR A 174 19.65 -15.83 17.09
C THR A 174 19.60 -15.10 18.43
N PHE A 175 18.58 -14.27 18.66
CA PHE A 175 18.41 -13.53 19.91
C PHE A 175 18.22 -14.46 21.11
N VAL A 176 17.36 -15.47 21.00
CA VAL A 176 17.10 -16.44 22.07
C VAL A 176 18.34 -17.30 22.37
N VAL A 177 19.05 -17.75 21.33
CA VAL A 177 20.29 -18.52 21.50
C VAL A 177 21.36 -17.67 22.16
N PHE A 178 21.54 -16.42 21.72
CA PHE A 178 22.52 -15.51 22.30
C PHE A 178 22.25 -15.25 23.79
N PHE A 179 21.03 -14.89 24.17
CA PHE A 179 20.69 -14.60 25.57
C PHE A 179 20.74 -15.84 26.48
N LYS A 180 20.50 -17.04 25.93
CA LYS A 180 20.51 -18.29 26.71
C LYS A 180 21.89 -18.91 26.89
N TYR A 181 22.84 -18.62 26.00
CA TYR A 181 24.20 -19.19 26.05
C TYR A 181 25.26 -18.23 26.61
N LEU A 182 25.00 -16.91 26.62
CA LEU A 182 25.93 -15.91 27.16
C LEU A 182 25.52 -15.28 28.51
N GLY A 183 24.32 -15.59 29.01
CA GLY A 183 23.84 -15.18 30.34
C GLY A 183 23.75 -16.36 31.29
#